data_AF-A0A2E9PPP0-F1
#
_entry.id   AF-A0A2E9PPP0-F1
#
_cell.length_a   1.000
_cell.length_b   1.000
_cell.length_c   1.000
_cell.angle_alpha   90.00
_cell.angle_beta   90.00
_cell.angle_gamma   90.00
#
_symmetry.space_group_name_H-M   'P 1'
#
loop_
_entity.id
_entity.type
_entity.pdbx_description
1 polymer ?
#
loop_
_entity_poly.entity_id
_entity_poly.type
_entity_poly.pdbx_seq_one_letter_code
_entity_poly.pdbx_strand_id
1 'polypeptide(L)'
;MASQTIRISLKAYDHHLLDKSTEKIVKTAKSTGAVISGPIPMPTKRTVYTVLRSPFVNKKSREQFQSKIHKRVVDILNSTPKTV
;
A
#
# COMPACT_ATOMS: atom_id res chain seq x y z
N MET A 1 8.98 27.32 12.64
CA MET A 1 7.60 26.80 12.69
C MET A 1 7.66 25.31 12.41
N ALA A 2 7.11 24.46 13.26
CA ALA A 2 7.26 23.00 13.14
C ALA A 2 6.69 22.52 11.79
N SER A 3 7.54 21.98 10.92
CA SER A 3 7.08 21.37 9.67
C SER A 3 6.32 20.10 10.02
N GLN A 4 4.98 20.18 10.10
CA GLN A 4 4.14 19.01 10.25
C GLN A 4 4.25 18.18 8.97
N THR A 5 5.08 17.15 9.03
CA THR A 5 5.23 16.17 7.96
C THR A 5 4.23 15.05 8.20
N ILE A 6 3.24 14.92 7.32
CA ILE A 6 2.22 13.87 7.41
C ILE A 6 2.64 12.74 6.49
N ARG A 7 2.86 11.55 7.06
CA ARG A 7 3.19 10.33 6.32
C ARG A 7 1.97 9.43 6.23
N ILE A 8 1.46 9.22 5.02
CA ILE A 8 0.34 8.33 4.75
C ILE A 8 0.89 7.03 4.17
N SER A 9 0.63 5.91 4.85
CA SER A 9 1.00 4.58 4.34
C SER A 9 -0.24 3.80 3.92
N LEU A 10 -0.37 3.53 2.63
CA LEU A 10 -1.46 2.75 2.05
C LEU A 10 -1.01 1.30 1.90
N LYS A 11 -1.89 0.36 2.27
CA LYS A 11 -1.66 -1.08 2.12
C LYS A 11 -2.87 -1.73 1.49
N ALA A 12 -2.65 -2.59 0.50
CA ALA A 12 -3.72 -3.35 -0.14
C ALA A 12 -3.21 -4.71 -0.64
N TYR A 13 -4.14 -5.64 -0.88
CA TYR A 13 -3.83 -6.92 -1.52
C TYR A 13 -3.78 -6.83 -3.05
N ASP A 14 -4.51 -5.87 -3.63
CA ASP A 14 -4.46 -5.57 -5.06
C ASP A 14 -3.73 -4.24 -5.32
N HIS A 15 -2.83 -4.27 -6.29
CA HIS A 15 -2.04 -3.13 -6.72
C HIS A 15 -2.83 -2.14 -7.58
N HIS A 16 -3.76 -2.61 -8.43
CA HIS A 16 -4.51 -1.70 -9.32
C HIS A 16 -5.37 -0.71 -8.52
N LEU A 17 -6.09 -1.23 -7.52
CA LEU A 17 -6.92 -0.40 -6.64
C LEU A 17 -6.08 0.55 -5.78
N LEU A 18 -4.92 0.09 -5.33
CA LEU A 18 -3.96 0.88 -4.57
C LEU A 18 -3.42 2.05 -5.39
N ASP A 19 -2.99 1.80 -6.62
CA ASP A 19 -2.42 2.82 -7.50
C ASP A 19 -3.49 3.86 -7.88
N LYS A 20 -4.72 3.43 -8.22
CA LYS A 20 -5.87 4.34 -8.47
C LYS A 20 -6.20 5.22 -7.26
N SER A 21 -6.20 4.64 -6.06
CA SER A 21 -6.48 5.38 -4.82
C SER A 21 -5.37 6.38 -4.50
N THR A 22 -4.11 5.96 -4.70
CA THR A 22 -2.95 6.82 -4.43
C THR A 22 -2.88 7.98 -5.41
N GLU A 23 -3.16 7.74 -6.70
CA GLU A 23 -3.25 8.80 -7.70
C GLU A 23 -4.34 9.83 -7.35
N LYS A 24 -5.51 9.36 -6.89
CA LYS A 24 -6.59 10.24 -6.45
C LYS A 24 -6.16 11.11 -5.26
N ILE A 25 -5.51 10.54 -4.25
CA ILE A 25 -5.00 11.27 -3.09
C ILE A 25 -3.98 12.34 -3.52
N VAL A 26 -3.03 11.96 -4.37
CA VAL A 26 -2.01 12.87 -4.89
C VAL A 26 -2.64 14.01 -5.69
N LYS A 27 -3.62 13.72 -6.55
CA LYS A 27 -4.32 14.74 -7.35
C LYS A 27 -5.05 15.74 -6.46
N THR A 28 -5.78 15.26 -5.45
CA THR A 28 -6.50 16.12 -4.50
C THR A 28 -5.54 17.01 -3.71
N ALA A 29 -4.47 16.43 -3.16
CA ALA A 29 -3.51 17.19 -2.35
C ALA A 29 -2.68 18.18 -3.19
N LYS A 30 -2.41 17.88 -4.48
CA LYS A 30 -1.82 18.86 -5.41
C LYS A 30 -2.78 20.01 -5.69
N SER A 31 -4.08 19.72 -5.85
CA SER A 31 -5.11 20.74 -6.10
C SER A 31 -5.29 21.71 -4.92
N THR A 32 -5.03 21.28 -3.69
CA THR A 32 -5.10 22.14 -2.49
C THR A 32 -3.81 22.92 -2.22
N GLY A 33 -2.79 22.76 -3.07
CA GLY A 33 -1.52 23.48 -2.99
C GLY A 33 -0.53 22.91 -1.96
N ALA A 34 -0.73 21.67 -1.49
CA ALA A 34 0.21 21.02 -0.59
C ALA A 34 1.44 20.50 -1.35
N VAL A 35 2.61 20.61 -0.73
CA VAL A 35 3.86 20.04 -1.28
C VAL A 35 3.95 18.57 -0.87
N ILE A 36 4.00 17.69 -1.87
CA ILE A 36 3.91 16.24 -1.69
C ILE A 36 5.16 15.58 -2.27
N SER A 37 5.72 14.65 -1.52
CA SER A 37 6.59 13.60 -2.04
C SER A 37 5.71 12.48 -2.58
N GLY A 38 5.86 12.17 -3.88
CA GLY A 38 4.94 11.33 -4.64
C GLY A 38 4.72 9.92 -4.09
N PRO A 39 3.92 9.08 -4.78
CA PRO A 39 3.71 7.71 -4.36
C PRO A 39 5.02 6.92 -4.40
N ILE A 40 5.64 6.69 -3.24
CA ILE A 40 6.84 5.88 -3.12
C ILE A 40 6.41 4.41 -3.02
N PRO A 41 6.71 3.57 -4.03
CA PRO A 41 6.40 2.15 -3.97
C PRO A 41 7.35 1.48 -2.99
N MET A 42 6.79 0.93 -1.91
CA MET A 42 7.56 0.14 -0.96
C MET A 42 7.55 -1.34 -1.38
N PRO A 43 8.59 -2.11 -1.02
CA PRO A 43 8.64 -3.54 -1.29
C PRO A 43 7.39 -4.27 -0.81
N THR A 44 6.85 -5.14 -1.66
CA THR A 44 5.66 -5.93 -1.34
C THR A 44 6.01 -7.03 -0.34
N LYS A 45 5.26 -7.15 0.75
CA LYS A 45 5.44 -8.27 1.68
C LYS A 45 4.76 -9.51 1.10
N ARG A 46 5.52 -10.58 0.91
CA ARG A 46 5.03 -11.87 0.43
C ARG A 46 5.05 -12.89 1.57
N THR A 47 3.90 -13.45 1.88
CA THR A 47 3.77 -14.58 2.81
C THR A 47 3.29 -15.80 2.04
N VAL A 48 4.01 -16.92 2.15
CA VAL A 48 3.70 -18.17 1.46
C VAL A 48 3.13 -19.17 2.46
N TYR A 49 2.03 -19.82 2.10
CA TYR A 49 1.35 -20.83 2.91
C TYR A 49 1.30 -22.14 2.12
N THR A 50 1.81 -23.21 2.72
CA THR A 50 1.74 -24.55 2.13
C THR A 50 0.63 -25.34 2.80
N VAL A 51 -0.34 -25.81 2.03
CA VAL A 51 -1.49 -26.58 2.54
C VAL A 51 -1.54 -27.95 1.82
N LEU A 52 -2.02 -28.98 2.52
CA LEU A 52 -2.30 -30.27 1.90
C LEU A 52 -3.56 -30.16 1.04
N ARG A 53 -3.52 -30.73 -0.18
CA ARG A 53 -4.71 -30.76 -1.05
C ARG A 53 -5.78 -31.74 -0.58
N SER A 54 -5.35 -32.84 0.02
CA SER A 54 -6.23 -33.89 0.55
C SER A 54 -6.44 -33.70 2.05
N PRO A 55 -7.65 -33.98 2.58
CA PRO A 55 -7.88 -33.97 4.03
C PRO A 55 -7.12 -35.10 4.75
N PHE A 56 -6.74 -36.19 4.06
CA PHE A 56 -6.08 -37.35 4.67
C PHE A 56 -5.02 -38.02 3.77
N VAL A 57 -4.03 -38.67 4.41
CA VAL A 57 -2.90 -39.50 3.88
C VAL A 57 -1.92 -38.83 2.90
N ASN A 58 -2.37 -37.99 1.97
CA ASN A 58 -1.58 -37.60 0.80
C ASN A 58 -0.60 -36.43 1.05
N LYS A 59 0.45 -36.64 1.87
CA LYS A 59 1.45 -35.62 2.24
C LYS A 59 2.33 -35.11 1.08
N LYS A 60 2.48 -35.90 0.01
CA LYS A 60 3.23 -35.53 -1.21
C LYS A 60 2.45 -34.55 -2.09
N SER A 61 1.12 -34.50 -1.95
CA SER A 61 0.25 -33.58 -2.67
C SER A 61 0.07 -32.30 -1.84
N ARG A 62 0.87 -31.28 -2.13
CA ARG A 62 0.86 -29.97 -1.45
C ARG A 62 0.57 -28.86 -2.44
N GLU A 63 -0.10 -27.82 -1.97
CA GLU A 63 -0.38 -26.61 -2.72
C GLU A 63 0.23 -25.40 -2.01
N GLN A 64 0.71 -24.44 -2.81
CA GLN A 64 1.34 -23.23 -2.33
C GLN A 64 0.42 -22.05 -2.62
N PHE A 65 -0.06 -21.40 -1.57
CA PHE A 65 -0.78 -20.15 -1.65
C PHE A 65 0.14 -19.01 -1.23
N GLN A 66 -0.16 -17.80 -1.71
CA GLN A 66 0.57 -16.61 -1.28
C GLN A 66 -0.37 -15.45 -1.01
N SER A 67 -0.09 -14.71 0.05
CA SER A 67 -0.64 -13.38 0.27
C SER A 67 0.44 -12.35 -0.07
N LYS A 68 0.09 -11.40 -0.95
CA LYS A 68 0.93 -10.27 -1.31
C LYS A 68 0.30 -9.01 -0.75
N ILE A 69 1.06 -8.27 0.04
CA ILE A 69 0.64 -6.96 0.55
C ILE A 69 1.46 -5.90 -0.16
N HIS A 70 0.79 -5.11 -0.98
CA HIS A 70 1.36 -3.97 -1.68
C HIS A 70 1.32 -2.75 -0.75
N LYS A 71 2.43 -1.99 -0.72
CA LYS A 71 2.54 -0.79 0.12
C LYS A 71 2.93 0.40 -0.75
N ARG A 72 2.25 1.53 -0.54
CA ARG A 72 2.61 2.85 -1.06
C ARG A 72 2.75 3.82 0.10
N VAL A 73 3.72 4.72 0.03
CA VAL A 73 3.90 5.78 1.01
C VAL A 73 3.78 7.12 0.29
N VAL A 74 3.04 8.04 0.88
CA VAL A 74 2.90 9.43 0.42
C VAL A 74 3.25 10.32 1.59
N ASP A 75 4.24 11.19 1.41
CA ASP A 75 4.67 12.14 2.44
C ASP A 75 4.23 13.56 2.03
N ILE A 76 3.45 14.23 2.89
CA ILE A 76 3.05 15.63 2.72
C ILE A 76 4.00 16.48 3.57
N LEU A 77 4.79 17.33 2.93
CA LEU A 77 5.84 18.13 3.57
C LEU A 77 5.32 19.45 4.12
N ASN A 78 4.33 20.06 3.44
CA ASN A 78 3.70 21.31 3.86
C ASN A 78 2.19 21.20 3.68
N SER A 79 1.46 21.07 4.79
CA SER A 79 0.00 20.96 4.82
C SER A 79 -0.65 22.34 5.00
N THR A 80 -1.49 22.73 4.05
CA THR A 80 -2.40 23.88 4.24
C THR A 80 -3.64 23.44 5.04
N PRO A 81 -4.32 24.34 5.79
CA PRO A 81 -5.54 23.99 6.55
C PRO A 81 -6.68 23.44 5.70
N LYS A 82 -6.67 23.70 4.38
CA LYS A 82 -7.63 23.15 3.42
C LYS A 82 -7.33 21.70 3.00
N THR A 83 -6.16 21.17 3.36
CA THR A 83 -5.68 19.83 2.96
C THR A 83 -5.79 18.80 4.07
N VAL A 84 -5.84 19.24 5.34
CA VAL A 84 -6.03 18.37 6.52
C VAL A 84 -7.48 17.91 6.62
#